data_AF-A0A2M7PMP8-F1
#
_entry.id   AF-A0A2M7PMP8-F1
#
_cell.length_a   1.000
_cell.length_b   1.000
_cell.length_c   1.000
_cell.angle_alpha   90.00
_cell.angle_beta   90.00
_cell.angle_gamma   90.00
#
_symmetry.space_group_name_H-M   'P 1'
#
loop_
_entity.id
_entity.type
_entity.pdbx_description
1 polymer ?
#
loop_
_entity_poly.entity_id
_entity_poly.type
_entity_poly.pdbx_seq_one_letter_code
_entity_poly.pdbx_strand_id
1 'polypeptide(L)' 'VGPTFSYYEFKQSMENRLTDEEWRKILDSHPPPEPEWTSTFSE' A
#
# COMPACT_ATOMS: atom_id res chain seq x y z
N VAL A 1 -22.69 -15.62 -21.40
CA VAL A 1 -21.43 -15.05 -20.88
C VAL A 1 -21.48 -15.14 -19.37
N GLY A 2 -20.51 -15.82 -18.74
CA GLY A 2 -20.44 -16.01 -17.29
C GLY A 2 -19.55 -14.96 -16.61
N PRO A 3 -19.45 -14.97 -15.27
CA PRO A 3 -18.57 -14.05 -14.55
C PRO A 3 -17.09 -14.34 -14.82
N THR A 4 -16.31 -13.29 -15.04
CA THR A 4 -14.84 -13.36 -15.18
C THR A 4 -14.22 -12.64 -13.99
N PHE A 5 -13.25 -13.28 -13.34
CA PHE A 5 -12.45 -12.64 -12.31
C PHE A 5 -11.31 -11.85 -12.94
N SER A 6 -11.09 -10.62 -12.47
CA SER A 6 -9.86 -9.88 -12.72
C SER A 6 -8.80 -10.32 -11.72
N TYR A 7 -7.70 -10.84 -12.22
CA TYR A 7 -6.53 -11.16 -11.40
C TYR A 7 -5.66 -9.90 -11.27
N TYR A 8 -5.35 -9.52 -10.02
CA TYR A 8 -4.51 -8.36 -9.71
C TYR A 8 -3.27 -8.81 -8.97
N GLU A 9 -2.10 -8.48 -9.52
CA GLU A 9 -0.84 -8.66 -8.82
C GLU A 9 -0.40 -7.36 -8.17
N PHE A 10 0.22 -7.48 -7.00
CA PHE A 10 0.95 -6.37 -6.43
C PHE A 10 2.14 -6.03 -7.33
N LYS A 11 2.31 -4.75 -7.64
CA LYS A 11 3.51 -4.25 -8.35
C LYS A 11 4.80 -4.52 -7.58
N GLN A 12 4.70 -4.66 -6.25
CA GLN A 12 5.83 -4.96 -5.37
C GLN A 12 6.15 -6.47 -5.39
N SER A 13 7.41 -6.79 -5.70
CA SER A 13 7.94 -8.17 -5.62
C SER A 13 7.65 -8.79 -4.26
N MET A 14 7.35 -10.10 -4.23
CA MET A 14 7.09 -10.84 -2.99
C MET A 14 8.25 -10.73 -1.99
N GLU A 15 9.48 -10.73 -2.47
CA GLU A 15 10.69 -10.61 -1.66
C GLU A 15 10.80 -9.26 -0.93
N ASN A 16 10.08 -8.24 -1.42
CA ASN A 16 10.11 -6.86 -0.91
C ASN A 16 8.79 -6.45 -0.22
N ARG A 17 7.91 -7.41 0.09
CA ARG A 17 6.67 -7.14 0.82
C ARG A 17 6.97 -7.08 2.31
N LEU A 18 6.47 -6.02 2.95
CA LEU A 18 6.67 -5.82 4.38
C LEU A 18 5.73 -6.69 5.19
N THR A 19 6.20 -7.19 6.33
CA THR A 19 5.32 -7.69 7.40
C THR A 19 4.71 -6.52 8.18
N ASP A 20 3.71 -6.82 9.00
CA ASP A 20 3.10 -5.83 9.89
C ASP A 20 4.12 -5.21 10.85
N GLU A 21 5.08 -5.99 11.37
CA GLU A 21 6.14 -5.51 12.25
C GLU A 21 7.13 -4.60 11.52
N GLU A 22 7.51 -4.96 10.30
CA GLU A 22 8.40 -4.14 9.47
C GLU A 22 7.72 -2.81 9.11
N TRP A 23 6.43 -2.85 8.78
CA TRP A 23 5.66 -1.65 8.48
C TRP A 23 5.58 -0.71 9.69
N ARG A 24 5.30 -1.23 10.89
CA ARG A 24 5.27 -0.43 12.13
C ARG A 24 6.61 0.28 12.39
N LYS A 25 7.73 -0.41 12.18
CA LYS A 25 9.07 0.19 12.35
C LYS A 25 9.31 1.37 11.41
N ILE A 26 8.81 1.31 10.18
CA ILE A 26 8.91 2.42 9.22
C ILE A 26 8.10 3.61 9.74
N LEU A 27 6.88 3.37 10.23
CA LEU A 27 6.03 4.44 10.79
C LEU A 27 6.66 5.12 12.02
N ASP A 28 7.35 4.37 12.87
CA ASP A 28 8.01 4.92 14.06
C ASP A 28 9.26 5.76 13.74
N SER A 29 9.93 5.49 12.61
CA SER A 29 11.24 6.07 12.28
C SER A 29 11.17 7.13 11.18
N HIS A 30 10.52 6.80 10.06
CA HIS A 30 10.41 7.66 8.90
C HIS A 30 9.13 7.33 8.12
N PRO A 31 7.97 7.79 8.60
CA PRO A 31 6.71 7.52 7.93
C PRO A 31 6.72 8.12 6.52
N PRO A 32 6.19 7.41 5.51
CA PRO A 32 6.09 7.97 4.16
C PRO A 32 5.13 9.18 4.16
N PRO A 33 5.31 10.11 3.22
CA PRO A 33 4.43 11.26 3.09
C PRO A 33 3.00 10.81 2.78
N GLU A 34 2.04 11.63 3.18
CA GLU A 34 0.64 11.41 2.81
C GLU A 34 0.49 11.39 1.28
N PRO A 35 -0.30 10.45 0.73
CA PRO A 35 -0.53 10.42 -0.71
C PRO A 35 -1.23 11.68 -1.20
N GLU A 36 -0.79 12.26 -2.32
CA GLU A 36 -1.36 13.49 -2.88
C GLU A 36 -2.89 13.51 -2.99
N TRP A 37 -3.51 12.37 -3.28
CA TRP A 37 -4.97 12.28 -3.41
C TRP A 37 -5.73 12.49 -2.09
N THR A 38 -5.08 12.38 -0.93
CA THR A 38 -5.72 12.64 0.37
C THR A 38 -5.94 14.12 0.62
N SER A 39 -5.20 14.98 -0.07
CA SER A 39 -5.30 16.45 0.06
C SER A 39 -6.72 16.97 -0.20
N THR A 40 -7.51 16.29 -1.03
CA THR A 40 -8.90 16.69 -1.33
C THR A 40 -9.88 16.40 -0.19
N PHE A 41 -9.45 15.67 0.84
CA PHE A 41 -10.28 15.29 1.99
C PHE A 41 -9.88 16.00 3.29
N SER A 42 -8.76 16.72 3.28
CA SER A 42 -8.28 17.50 4.42
C SER A 42 -8.74 18.95 4.26
N GLU A 43 -9.65 19.40 5.13
CA GLU A 43 -10.06 20.83 5.27
C GLU A 43 -9.00 21.68 5.99
#